data_AF-A0A2N6J6U1-F1
#
_entry.id   AF-A0A2N6J6U1-F1
#
_cell.length_a   1.000
_cell.length_b   1.000
_cell.length_c   1.000
_cell.angle_alpha   90.00
_cell.angle_beta   90.00
_cell.angle_gamma   90.00
#
_symmetry.space_group_name_H-M   'P 1'
#
loop_
_entity.id
_entity.type
_entity.pdbx_description
1 polymer ?
#
loop_
_entity_poly.entity_id
_entity_poly.type
_entity_poly.pdbx_seq_one_letter_code
_entity_poly.pdbx_strand_id
1 'polypeptide(L)'
;MESQIIEIGLTEWRVDNPNQEWITALEAGKVLYFPHLAFQLMQSEQLLLDPAVRAPKSRNISLDARGHIKGAAGGTEQQLALAAMVGRFREQALSLVHTLLPKYRDALRVAPTSYRPMQVETRAQSWRADDRRMHVDAFPSRPNYGERILRVFTNINPEGVPRVWRVGEPFETVARRFLPRAKPYVAWQAKLLKALRVTKSLRSEYDHMMLQLHDGMKGDMQYQQDAQQVTMPFAAGSVWICFSDQASHAVMSGQYMMEQTLHLAPEQQYDPQSSPLAILTRLAGHPLV
;
A
#
# COMPACT_ATOMS: atom_id res chain seq x y z
N MET A 1 2.49 -6.59 24.55
CA MET A 1 2.75 -5.73 23.37
C MET A 1 1.58 -5.93 22.43
N GLU A 2 0.92 -4.86 21.99
CA GLU A 2 -0.24 -5.01 21.11
C GLU A 2 0.17 -5.47 19.71
N SER A 3 -0.51 -6.51 19.20
CA SER A 3 -0.31 -6.98 17.84
C SER A 3 -0.64 -5.87 16.82
N GLN A 4 0.25 -5.71 15.84
CA GLN A 4 0.03 -4.85 14.66
C GLN A 4 -0.70 -5.57 13.52
N ILE A 5 -1.02 -6.85 13.74
CA ILE A 5 -1.72 -7.72 12.78
C ILE A 5 -2.95 -8.29 13.46
N ILE A 6 -4.11 -8.14 12.83
CA ILE A 6 -5.38 -8.72 13.27
C ILE A 6 -5.75 -9.82 12.28
N GLU A 7 -5.79 -11.06 12.75
CA GLU A 7 -6.21 -12.21 11.94
C GLU A 7 -7.73 -12.33 11.92
N ILE A 8 -8.30 -12.53 10.74
CA ILE A 8 -9.74 -12.59 10.49
C ILE A 8 -10.05 -13.85 9.66
N GLY A 9 -10.81 -14.78 10.25
CA GLY A 9 -11.17 -16.07 9.66
C GLY A 9 -12.25 -16.02 8.58
N LEU A 10 -12.26 -14.98 7.75
CA LEU A 10 -13.24 -14.77 6.68
C LEU A 10 -12.77 -15.43 5.38
N THR A 11 -13.69 -16.09 4.68
CA THR A 11 -13.40 -16.92 3.50
C THR A 11 -14.00 -16.37 2.20
N GLU A 12 -14.88 -15.38 2.29
CA GLU A 12 -15.60 -14.79 1.16
C GLU A 12 -15.20 -13.32 0.94
N TRP A 13 -15.29 -12.80 -0.28
CA TRP A 13 -14.93 -11.40 -0.59
C TRP A 13 -16.00 -10.39 -0.16
N ARG A 14 -16.72 -10.71 0.93
CA ARG A 14 -17.83 -9.94 1.50
C ARG A 14 -17.86 -10.16 3.01
N VAL A 15 -18.19 -9.10 3.72
CA VAL A 15 -18.45 -9.11 5.16
C VAL A 15 -19.95 -8.92 5.37
N ASP A 16 -20.62 -9.88 6.00
CA ASP A 16 -22.07 -9.78 6.25
C ASP A 16 -22.39 -8.69 7.30
N ASN A 17 -21.57 -8.62 8.34
CA ASN A 17 -21.73 -7.67 9.45
C ASN A 17 -20.42 -6.91 9.69
N PRO A 18 -20.37 -5.59 9.44
CA PRO A 18 -19.20 -4.78 9.72
C PRO A 18 -18.81 -4.89 11.20
N ASN A 19 -17.55 -5.20 11.47
CA ASN A 19 -17.02 -5.31 12.83
C ASN A 19 -16.27 -4.02 13.19
N GLN A 20 -16.79 -3.30 14.19
CA GLN A 20 -16.22 -2.02 14.63
C GLN A 20 -14.75 -2.13 15.08
N GLU A 21 -14.35 -3.24 15.69
CA GLU A 21 -12.96 -3.45 16.12
C GLU A 21 -12.00 -3.55 14.94
N TRP A 22 -12.42 -4.18 13.84
CA TRP A 22 -11.61 -4.27 12.61
C TRP A 22 -11.44 -2.90 11.96
N ILE A 23 -12.51 -2.10 11.95
CA ILE A 23 -12.49 -0.72 11.44
C ILE A 23 -11.52 0.12 12.25
N THR A 24 -11.69 0.14 13.58
CA THR A 24 -10.83 0.89 14.50
C THR A 24 -9.38 0.42 14.42
N ALA A 25 -9.13 -0.88 14.33
CA ALA A 25 -7.79 -1.42 14.18
C ALA A 25 -7.12 -0.98 12.87
N LEU A 26 -7.86 -1.03 11.75
CA LEU A 26 -7.36 -0.60 10.45
C LEU A 26 -7.00 0.89 10.44
N GLU A 27 -7.89 1.74 10.98
CA GLU A 27 -7.64 3.18 11.10
C GLU A 27 -6.51 3.54 12.08
N ALA A 28 -6.30 2.71 13.10
CA ALA A 28 -5.14 2.82 13.99
C ALA A 28 -3.82 2.38 13.32
N GLY A 29 -3.85 1.96 12.06
CA GLY A 29 -2.66 1.57 11.27
C GLY A 29 -2.29 0.09 11.39
N LYS A 30 -3.16 -0.77 11.95
CA LYS A 30 -2.95 -2.22 11.99
C LYS A 30 -3.22 -2.84 10.62
N VAL A 31 -2.63 -4.01 10.38
CA VAL A 31 -2.86 -4.83 9.19
C VAL A 31 -3.95 -5.84 9.49
N LEU A 32 -5.01 -5.85 8.68
CA LEU A 32 -6.03 -6.90 8.72
C LEU A 32 -5.56 -8.05 7.83
N TYR A 33 -5.46 -9.26 8.37
CA TYR A 33 -4.97 -10.45 7.69
C TYR A 33 -6.08 -11.50 7.57
N PHE A 34 -6.31 -11.99 6.36
CA PHE A 34 -7.34 -12.96 6.01
C PHE A 34 -6.68 -14.23 5.47
N PRO A 35 -6.32 -15.20 6.35
CA PRO A 35 -5.55 -16.39 5.97
C PRO A 35 -6.31 -17.35 5.03
N HIS A 36 -7.65 -17.29 5.03
CA HIS A 36 -8.50 -18.21 4.29
C HIS A 36 -9.28 -17.53 3.15
N LEU A 37 -8.95 -16.27 2.83
CA LEU A 37 -9.55 -15.52 1.74
C LEU A 37 -8.66 -15.57 0.50
N ALA A 38 -8.90 -16.53 -0.38
CA ALA A 38 -8.13 -16.71 -1.59
C ALA A 38 -8.75 -15.99 -2.81
N PHE A 39 -7.89 -15.39 -3.63
CA PHE A 39 -8.24 -15.11 -5.03
C PHE A 39 -8.07 -16.40 -5.84
N GLN A 40 -9.17 -17.08 -6.13
CA GLN A 40 -9.15 -18.34 -6.88
C GLN A 40 -8.87 -18.08 -8.36
N LEU A 41 -7.71 -18.49 -8.85
CA LEU A 41 -7.35 -18.40 -10.28
C LEU A 41 -8.18 -19.38 -11.12
N MET A 42 -8.63 -18.93 -12.28
CA MET A 42 -9.20 -19.81 -13.30
C MET A 42 -8.09 -20.64 -13.94
N GLN A 43 -8.45 -21.81 -14.49
CA GLN A 43 -7.47 -22.67 -15.16
C GLN A 43 -6.74 -21.95 -16.31
N SER A 44 -7.43 -21.10 -17.06
CA SER A 44 -6.85 -20.27 -18.12
C SER A 44 -5.90 -19.18 -17.60
N GLU A 45 -6.05 -18.74 -16.35
CA GLU A 45 -5.22 -17.69 -15.74
C GLU A 45 -3.91 -18.23 -15.18
N GLN A 46 -3.75 -19.54 -15.00
CA GLN A 46 -2.51 -20.13 -14.48
C GLN A 46 -1.30 -19.82 -15.37
N LEU A 47 -1.50 -19.75 -16.69
CA LEU A 47 -0.47 -19.36 -17.66
C LEU A 47 0.00 -17.90 -17.51
N LEU A 48 -0.73 -17.08 -16.75
CA LEU A 48 -0.39 -15.69 -16.46
C LEU A 48 0.55 -15.54 -15.26
N LEU A 49 0.81 -16.63 -14.53
CA LEU A 49 1.81 -16.72 -13.47
C LEU A 49 3.21 -16.94 -14.06
N ASP A 50 3.62 -16.02 -14.92
CA ASP A 50 4.92 -16.02 -15.59
C ASP A 50 5.54 -14.62 -15.50
N PRO A 51 6.78 -14.46 -14.98
CA PRO A 51 7.50 -13.18 -14.95
C PRO A 51 7.60 -12.50 -16.33
N ALA A 52 7.63 -13.26 -17.42
CA ALA A 52 7.73 -12.76 -18.79
C ALA A 52 6.50 -11.96 -19.23
N VAL A 53 5.36 -12.08 -18.56
CA VAL A 53 4.16 -11.27 -18.84
C VAL A 53 4.34 -9.80 -18.49
N ARG A 54 5.38 -9.43 -17.73
CA ARG A 54 5.74 -8.04 -17.47
C ARG A 54 6.72 -7.55 -18.54
N ALA A 55 6.38 -6.44 -19.20
CA ALA A 55 7.27 -5.81 -20.14
C ALA A 55 8.61 -5.40 -19.46
N PRO A 56 9.77 -5.64 -20.10
CA PRO A 56 11.08 -5.46 -19.45
C PRO A 56 11.31 -4.08 -18.81
N LYS A 57 10.84 -3.01 -19.47
CA LYS A 57 11.00 -1.60 -19.02
C LYS A 57 9.96 -1.14 -17.99
N SER A 58 8.96 -1.96 -17.69
CA SER A 58 7.85 -1.59 -16.80
C SER A 58 8.12 -2.07 -15.39
N ARG A 59 7.91 -1.22 -14.36
CA ARG A 59 8.12 -1.65 -12.97
C ARG A 59 7.12 -2.73 -12.53
N ASN A 60 5.91 -2.68 -13.06
CA ASN A 60 4.78 -3.52 -12.71
C ASN A 60 3.73 -3.46 -13.81
N ILE A 61 2.80 -4.41 -13.79
CA ILE A 61 1.61 -4.43 -14.65
C ILE A 61 0.51 -3.69 -13.90
N SER A 62 -0.22 -2.81 -14.58
CA SER A 62 -1.29 -2.03 -13.97
C SER A 62 -2.53 -1.96 -14.86
N LEU A 63 -3.71 -2.16 -14.28
CA LEU A 63 -5.01 -1.99 -14.92
C LEU A 63 -5.63 -0.67 -14.47
N ASP A 64 -5.89 0.24 -15.41
CA ASP A 64 -6.51 1.52 -15.08
C ASP A 64 -8.04 1.44 -14.95
N ALA A 65 -8.67 2.55 -14.53
CA ALA A 65 -10.11 2.62 -14.31
C ALA A 65 -10.95 2.37 -15.58
N ARG A 66 -10.37 2.54 -16.78
CA ARG A 66 -11.04 2.26 -18.06
C ARG A 66 -10.86 0.80 -18.50
N GLY A 67 -10.15 -0.01 -17.72
CA GLY A 67 -9.82 -1.39 -18.07
C GLY A 67 -8.63 -1.53 -19.01
N HIS A 68 -7.85 -0.47 -19.24
CA HIS A 68 -6.64 -0.59 -20.05
C HIS A 68 -5.48 -1.10 -19.22
N ILE A 69 -4.83 -2.16 -19.71
CA ILE A 69 -3.63 -2.71 -19.09
C ILE A 69 -2.37 -2.01 -19.59
N LYS A 70 -1.45 -1.72 -18.68
CA LYS A 70 -0.15 -1.10 -18.95
C LYS A 70 0.95 -1.96 -18.37
N GLY A 71 2.08 -2.00 -19.06
CA GLY A 71 3.26 -2.72 -18.62
C GLY A 71 3.20 -4.24 -18.76
N ALA A 72 2.15 -4.77 -19.40
CA ALA A 72 2.09 -6.15 -19.86
C ALA A 72 2.90 -6.34 -21.15
N ALA A 73 3.54 -7.49 -21.28
CA ALA A 73 4.13 -7.99 -22.52
C ALA A 73 3.12 -8.92 -23.23
N GLY A 74 3.53 -9.48 -24.37
CA GLY A 74 2.72 -10.45 -25.11
C GLY A 74 1.71 -9.83 -26.08
N GLY A 75 1.02 -10.71 -26.81
CA GLY A 75 0.00 -10.34 -27.79
C GLY A 75 -1.32 -9.88 -27.15
N THR A 76 -2.24 -9.40 -27.99
CA THR A 76 -3.54 -8.86 -27.56
C THR A 76 -4.33 -9.82 -26.68
N GLU A 77 -4.37 -11.11 -27.02
CA GLU A 77 -5.10 -12.12 -26.25
C GLU A 77 -4.56 -12.26 -24.81
N GLN A 78 -3.24 -12.34 -24.65
CA GLN A 78 -2.61 -12.43 -23.33
C GLN A 78 -2.83 -11.16 -22.51
N GLN A 79 -2.79 -9.99 -23.15
CA GLN A 79 -3.08 -8.72 -22.49
C GLN A 79 -4.55 -8.61 -22.06
N LEU A 80 -5.50 -9.11 -22.86
CA LEU A 80 -6.91 -9.19 -22.50
C LEU A 80 -7.14 -10.17 -21.35
N ALA A 81 -6.48 -11.32 -21.35
CA ALA A 81 -6.55 -12.28 -20.25
C ALA A 81 -6.00 -11.70 -18.94
N LEU A 82 -4.86 -11.00 -18.97
CA LEU A 82 -4.34 -10.28 -17.82
C LEU A 82 -5.29 -9.18 -17.35
N ALA A 83 -5.87 -8.41 -18.26
CA ALA A 83 -6.84 -7.36 -17.92
C ALA A 83 -8.08 -7.95 -17.25
N ALA A 84 -8.58 -9.09 -17.73
CA ALA A 84 -9.72 -9.79 -17.13
C ALA A 84 -9.39 -10.32 -15.73
N MET A 85 -8.26 -11.00 -15.54
CA MET A 85 -7.82 -11.52 -14.24
C MET A 85 -7.66 -10.40 -13.20
N VAL A 86 -6.93 -9.34 -13.57
CA VAL A 86 -6.70 -8.18 -12.68
C VAL A 86 -8.01 -7.42 -12.43
N GLY A 87 -8.90 -7.36 -13.42
CA GLY A 87 -10.23 -6.77 -13.31
C GLY A 87 -11.11 -7.50 -12.28
N ARG A 88 -11.12 -8.83 -12.32
CA ARG A 88 -11.85 -9.68 -11.37
C ARG A 88 -11.34 -9.50 -9.94
N PHE A 89 -10.02 -9.43 -9.76
CA PHE A 89 -9.45 -9.14 -8.45
C PHE A 89 -9.86 -7.76 -7.93
N ARG A 90 -9.85 -6.73 -8.78
CA ARG A 90 -10.34 -5.40 -8.41
C ARG A 90 -11.79 -5.44 -7.93
N GLU A 91 -12.68 -6.11 -8.66
CA GLU A 91 -14.09 -6.23 -8.28
C GLU A 91 -14.26 -6.91 -6.92
N GLN A 92 -13.52 -7.99 -6.67
CA GLN A 92 -13.52 -8.69 -5.40
C GLN A 92 -12.95 -7.84 -4.25
N ALA A 93 -11.83 -7.15 -4.47
CA ALA A 93 -11.24 -6.24 -3.49
C ALA A 93 -12.19 -5.07 -3.15
N LEU A 94 -12.89 -4.52 -4.14
CA LEU A 94 -13.90 -3.48 -3.92
C LEU A 94 -15.11 -4.02 -3.14
N SER A 95 -15.60 -5.22 -3.48
CA SER A 95 -16.67 -5.90 -2.73
C SER A 95 -16.30 -6.08 -1.25
N LEU A 96 -15.08 -6.54 -0.98
CA LEU A 96 -14.58 -6.71 0.38
C LEU A 96 -14.50 -5.38 1.12
N VAL A 97 -13.90 -4.34 0.51
CA VAL A 97 -13.76 -3.03 1.15
C VAL A 97 -15.12 -2.37 1.40
N HIS A 98 -16.06 -2.43 0.45
CA HIS A 98 -17.37 -1.79 0.61
C HIS A 98 -18.24 -2.47 1.69
N THR A 99 -18.05 -3.77 1.90
CA THR A 99 -18.79 -4.51 2.94
C THR A 99 -18.09 -4.42 4.31
N LEU A 100 -16.76 -4.41 4.33
CA LEU A 100 -15.96 -4.17 5.54
C LEU A 100 -16.09 -2.74 6.07
N LEU A 101 -16.15 -1.75 5.17
CA LEU A 101 -16.14 -0.31 5.48
C LEU A 101 -17.28 0.41 4.76
N PRO A 102 -18.56 0.20 5.14
CA PRO A 102 -19.71 0.75 4.42
C PRO A 102 -19.69 2.26 4.22
N LYS A 103 -19.22 3.04 5.23
CA LYS A 103 -19.08 4.51 5.15
C LYS A 103 -18.20 4.95 3.98
N TYR A 104 -17.23 4.12 3.60
CA TYR A 104 -16.24 4.49 2.58
C TYR A 104 -16.74 4.30 1.16
N ARG A 105 -17.85 3.59 0.96
CA ARG A 105 -18.36 3.21 -0.37
C ARG A 105 -18.43 4.39 -1.35
N ASP A 106 -18.97 5.51 -0.91
CA ASP A 106 -19.17 6.69 -1.76
C ASP A 106 -18.04 7.72 -1.66
N ALA A 107 -17.08 7.49 -0.75
CA ALA A 107 -15.95 8.38 -0.49
C ALA A 107 -14.63 7.88 -1.12
N LEU A 108 -14.55 6.60 -1.50
CA LEU A 108 -13.33 6.00 -2.05
C LEU A 108 -13.12 6.38 -3.51
N ARG A 109 -11.90 6.82 -3.81
CA ARG A 109 -11.43 7.02 -5.18
C ARG A 109 -10.54 5.84 -5.58
N VAL A 110 -11.03 5.05 -6.54
CA VAL A 110 -10.34 3.84 -7.02
C VAL A 110 -9.10 4.22 -7.85
N ALA A 111 -7.93 3.73 -7.44
CA ALA A 111 -6.69 3.84 -8.21
C ALA A 111 -6.46 2.58 -9.07
N PRO A 112 -5.47 2.60 -10.00
CA PRO A 112 -5.15 1.42 -10.79
C PRO A 112 -4.77 0.20 -9.94
N THR A 113 -5.19 -0.97 -10.40
CA THR A 113 -4.88 -2.27 -9.79
C THR A 113 -3.53 -2.75 -10.32
N SER A 114 -2.63 -3.23 -9.46
CA SER A 114 -1.30 -3.70 -9.86
C SER A 114 -1.18 -5.22 -9.78
N TYR A 115 -0.56 -5.82 -10.78
CA TYR A 115 -0.06 -7.19 -10.75
C TYR A 115 1.47 -7.18 -10.78
N ARG A 116 2.08 -7.91 -9.84
CA ARG A 116 3.53 -7.99 -9.62
C ARG A 116 4.01 -9.44 -9.76
N PRO A 117 4.34 -9.91 -10.98
CA PRO A 117 4.78 -11.30 -11.22
C PRO A 117 6.26 -11.56 -10.86
N MET A 118 7.05 -10.51 -10.67
CA MET A 118 8.48 -10.62 -10.35
C MET A 118 8.73 -10.91 -8.87
N GLN A 119 9.77 -11.70 -8.62
CA GLN A 119 10.38 -11.84 -7.28
C GLN A 119 10.83 -10.47 -6.73
N VAL A 120 10.78 -10.33 -5.41
CA VAL A 120 11.16 -9.10 -4.71
C VAL A 120 12.67 -9.03 -4.51
N GLU A 121 13.27 -10.18 -4.22
CA GLU A 121 14.65 -10.40 -3.82
C GLU A 121 15.65 -10.00 -4.92
N THR A 122 15.24 -10.14 -6.18
CA THR A 122 16.08 -9.90 -7.36
C THR A 122 16.12 -8.45 -7.80
N ARG A 123 15.44 -7.53 -7.11
CA ARG A 123 15.32 -6.13 -7.51
C ARG A 123 16.55 -5.33 -7.09
N ALA A 124 17.32 -4.85 -8.07
CA ALA A 124 18.35 -3.84 -7.87
C ALA A 124 17.73 -2.43 -7.91
N GLN A 125 17.57 -1.80 -6.74
CA GLN A 125 17.00 -0.45 -6.62
C GLN A 125 17.86 0.42 -5.70
N SER A 126 17.77 1.75 -5.84
CA SER A 126 18.39 2.66 -4.89
C SER A 126 17.76 2.47 -3.52
N TRP A 127 18.50 2.79 -2.44
CA TRP A 127 18.02 2.58 -1.08
C TRP A 127 16.68 3.28 -0.77
N ARG A 128 16.38 4.42 -1.42
CA ARG A 128 15.09 5.12 -1.29
C ARG A 128 13.95 4.35 -1.96
N ALA A 129 14.24 3.63 -3.04
CA ALA A 129 13.28 2.83 -3.78
C ALA A 129 13.29 1.34 -3.37
N ASP A 130 14.13 0.95 -2.39
CA ASP A 130 14.20 -0.41 -1.87
C ASP A 130 13.07 -0.63 -0.85
N ASP A 131 12.08 -1.41 -1.23
CA ASP A 131 10.90 -1.70 -0.39
C ASP A 131 11.18 -2.81 0.65
N ARG A 132 12.39 -3.39 0.68
CA ARG A 132 12.85 -4.29 1.75
C ARG A 132 13.21 -3.53 3.03
N ARG A 133 13.30 -2.20 2.95
CA ARG A 133 13.53 -1.32 4.09
C ARG A 133 12.17 -0.84 4.64
N MET A 134 12.02 -0.88 5.96
CA MET A 134 10.83 -0.39 6.67
C MET A 134 10.52 1.05 6.27
N HIS A 135 9.28 1.30 5.86
CA HIS A 135 8.79 2.60 5.45
C HIS A 135 7.27 2.71 5.67
N VAL A 136 6.78 3.93 5.50
CA VAL A 136 5.37 4.21 5.19
C VAL A 136 5.32 4.81 3.79
N ASP A 137 4.25 4.56 3.06
CA ASP A 137 4.16 4.99 1.67
C ASP A 137 4.13 6.53 1.56
N ALA A 138 5.09 7.07 0.81
CA ALA A 138 5.13 8.47 0.41
C ALA A 138 5.70 8.57 -1.00
N PHE A 139 5.01 9.30 -1.89
CA PHE A 139 5.40 9.38 -3.31
C PHE A 139 6.05 10.73 -3.66
N PRO A 140 7.35 10.76 -4.02
CA PRO A 140 8.07 12.02 -4.20
C PRO A 140 7.53 12.88 -5.34
N SER A 141 6.94 12.26 -6.37
CA SER A 141 6.40 12.91 -7.57
C SER A 141 4.88 13.14 -7.54
N ARG A 142 4.17 12.58 -6.55
CA ARG A 142 2.71 12.64 -6.45
C ARG A 142 2.28 13.04 -5.03
N PRO A 143 2.39 14.32 -4.69
CA PRO A 143 1.81 14.86 -3.45
C PRO A 143 0.32 14.52 -3.36
N ASN A 144 -0.14 14.07 -2.20
CA ASN A 144 -1.52 13.62 -1.94
C ASN A 144 -2.25 14.47 -0.89
N TYR A 145 -1.60 15.46 -0.28
CA TYR A 145 -2.24 16.41 0.63
C TYR A 145 -3.02 15.75 1.78
N GLY A 146 -2.53 14.63 2.31
CA GLY A 146 -3.18 13.91 3.41
C GLY A 146 -4.21 12.87 3.00
N GLU A 147 -4.50 12.72 1.70
CA GLU A 147 -5.37 11.66 1.20
C GLU A 147 -4.78 10.29 1.55
N ARG A 148 -5.58 9.47 2.23
CA ARG A 148 -5.19 8.16 2.73
C ARG A 148 -4.93 7.18 1.59
N ILE A 149 -4.05 6.21 1.84
CA ILE A 149 -3.71 5.16 0.87
C ILE A 149 -4.12 3.80 1.45
N LEU A 150 -5.35 3.38 1.18
CA LEU A 150 -5.86 2.06 1.54
C LEU A 150 -5.45 1.05 0.47
N ARG A 151 -4.89 -0.09 0.88
CA ARG A 151 -4.52 -1.16 -0.04
C ARG A 151 -5.06 -2.50 0.37
N VAL A 152 -5.56 -3.22 -0.62
CA VAL A 152 -5.90 -4.65 -0.52
C VAL A 152 -4.85 -5.42 -1.31
N PHE A 153 -4.22 -6.40 -0.67
CA PHE A 153 -3.22 -7.25 -1.28
C PHE A 153 -3.70 -8.70 -1.30
N THR A 154 -3.25 -9.46 -2.29
CA THR A 154 -3.40 -10.93 -2.29
C THR A 154 -2.11 -11.60 -2.76
N ASN A 155 -1.76 -12.69 -2.10
CA ASN A 155 -0.68 -13.57 -2.52
C ASN A 155 -1.27 -14.71 -3.36
N ILE A 156 -0.95 -14.74 -4.66
CA ILE A 156 -1.43 -15.73 -5.63
C ILE A 156 -0.30 -16.65 -6.09
N ASN A 157 0.71 -16.86 -5.25
CA ASN A 157 1.81 -17.75 -5.56
C ASN A 157 1.32 -19.21 -5.71
N PRO A 158 1.62 -19.88 -6.84
CA PRO A 158 1.08 -21.22 -7.12
C PRO A 158 1.82 -22.33 -6.38
N GLU A 159 3.03 -22.06 -5.88
CA GLU A 159 3.91 -23.04 -5.22
C GLU A 159 3.79 -22.98 -3.69
N GLY A 160 2.80 -22.26 -3.16
CA GLY A 160 2.59 -22.11 -1.71
C GLY A 160 3.58 -21.14 -1.04
N VAL A 161 4.39 -20.42 -1.81
CA VAL A 161 5.43 -19.54 -1.23
C VAL A 161 4.80 -18.30 -0.60
N PRO A 162 5.14 -17.96 0.66
CA PRO A 162 4.59 -16.78 1.32
C PRO A 162 5.18 -15.48 0.76
N ARG A 163 4.42 -14.39 0.92
CA ARG A 163 4.89 -13.02 0.77
C ARG A 163 5.34 -12.53 2.13
N VAL A 164 6.65 -12.51 2.39
CA VAL A 164 7.17 -12.17 3.71
C VAL A 164 7.30 -10.67 3.86
N TRP A 165 6.60 -10.12 4.84
CA TRP A 165 6.72 -8.73 5.25
C TRP A 165 7.39 -8.61 6.60
N ARG A 166 7.93 -7.42 6.89
CA ARG A 166 8.12 -6.94 8.26
C ARG A 166 7.05 -5.87 8.50
N VAL A 167 6.34 -5.97 9.61
CA VAL A 167 5.34 -4.98 10.05
C VAL A 167 5.88 -4.32 11.31
N GLY A 168 6.01 -3.00 11.28
CA GLY A 168 6.73 -2.21 12.27
C GLY A 168 5.85 -1.62 13.36
N GLU A 169 6.44 -0.72 14.14
CA GLU A 169 5.78 0.01 15.21
C GLU A 169 4.69 0.99 14.72
N PRO A 170 3.76 1.41 15.59
CA PRO A 170 2.71 2.37 15.24
C PRO A 170 3.24 3.68 14.66
N PHE A 171 2.48 4.27 13.73
CA PHE A 171 2.87 5.49 13.00
C PHE A 171 3.29 6.64 13.92
N GLU A 172 2.56 6.91 15.00
CA GLU A 172 2.89 8.01 15.91
C GLU A 172 4.27 7.82 16.57
N THR A 173 4.66 6.58 16.87
CA THR A 173 5.99 6.26 17.41
C THR A 173 7.08 6.57 16.37
N VAL A 174 6.85 6.16 15.12
CA VAL A 174 7.73 6.49 13.98
C VAL A 174 7.84 8.02 13.82
N ALA A 175 6.71 8.72 13.81
CA ALA A 175 6.68 10.17 13.63
C ALA A 175 7.44 10.89 14.76
N ARG A 176 7.23 10.52 16.02
CA ARG A 176 7.95 11.11 17.16
C ARG A 176 9.47 10.91 17.08
N ARG A 177 9.92 9.78 16.52
CA ARG A 177 11.35 9.48 16.34
C ARG A 177 11.99 10.26 15.19
N PHE A 178 11.29 10.40 14.06
CA PHE A 178 11.87 10.95 12.83
C PHE A 178 11.54 12.43 12.56
N LEU A 179 10.43 12.96 13.06
CA LEU A 179 10.08 14.38 12.87
C LEU A 179 11.15 15.35 13.37
N PRO A 180 11.78 15.17 14.55
CA PRO A 180 12.84 16.07 15.00
C PRO A 180 14.08 16.08 14.08
N ARG A 181 14.24 15.06 13.24
CA ARG A 181 15.35 14.91 12.29
C ARG A 181 14.96 15.32 10.86
N ALA A 182 13.67 15.62 10.63
CA ALA A 182 13.16 15.96 9.31
C ALA A 182 13.70 17.33 8.86
N LYS A 183 14.07 17.44 7.57
CA LYS A 183 14.43 18.74 7.01
C LYS A 183 13.20 19.64 7.00
N PRO A 184 13.32 20.94 7.30
CA PRO A 184 12.18 21.85 7.28
C PRO A 184 11.60 21.98 5.88
N TYR A 185 10.29 22.22 5.81
CA TYR A 185 9.63 22.54 4.55
C TYR A 185 10.02 23.93 4.06
N VAL A 186 10.23 24.07 2.75
CA VAL A 186 10.60 25.33 2.12
C VAL A 186 9.72 25.59 0.89
N ALA A 187 8.80 26.55 1.01
CA ALA A 187 7.75 26.79 0.01
C ALA A 187 8.29 27.11 -1.40
N TRP A 188 9.40 27.85 -1.52
CA TRP A 188 9.96 28.17 -2.83
C TRP A 188 10.58 26.94 -3.51
N GLN A 189 11.14 25.99 -2.75
CA GLN A 189 11.64 24.73 -3.30
C GLN A 189 10.48 23.90 -3.85
N ALA A 190 9.35 23.84 -3.13
CA ALA A 190 8.14 23.18 -3.61
C ALA A 190 7.61 23.80 -4.91
N LYS A 191 7.60 25.14 -5.01
CA LYS A 191 7.22 25.86 -6.24
C LYS A 191 8.17 25.52 -7.40
N LEU A 192 9.48 25.48 -7.15
CA LEU A 192 10.47 25.12 -8.15
C LEU A 192 10.31 23.67 -8.63
N LEU A 193 10.09 22.72 -7.72
CA LEU A 193 9.84 21.31 -8.06
C LEU A 193 8.60 21.14 -8.96
N LYS A 194 7.53 21.89 -8.68
CA LYS A 194 6.33 21.92 -9.53
C LYS A 194 6.63 22.54 -10.89
N ALA A 195 7.33 23.68 -10.92
CA ALA A 195 7.67 24.38 -12.17
C ALA A 195 8.52 23.50 -13.10
N LEU A 196 9.46 22.74 -12.54
CA LEU A 196 10.29 21.78 -13.26
C LEU A 196 9.58 20.44 -13.55
N ARG A 197 8.29 20.30 -13.22
CA ARG A 197 7.48 19.07 -13.40
C ARG A 197 8.06 17.82 -12.72
N VAL A 198 8.88 18.02 -11.69
CA VAL A 198 9.37 16.92 -10.82
C VAL A 198 8.22 16.37 -9.99
N THR A 199 7.32 17.24 -9.53
CA THR A 199 6.06 16.89 -8.89
C THR A 199 4.87 17.23 -9.78
N LYS A 200 3.81 16.42 -9.73
CA LYS A 200 2.57 16.67 -10.48
C LYS A 200 1.75 17.84 -9.94
N SER A 201 1.90 18.15 -8.66
CA SER A 201 1.23 19.23 -7.93
C SER A 201 2.25 19.95 -7.03
N LEU A 202 1.81 21.01 -6.35
CA LEU A 202 2.66 21.65 -5.34
C LEU A 202 2.80 20.66 -4.17
N ARG A 203 4.00 20.50 -3.63
CA ARG A 203 4.18 19.65 -2.45
C ARG A 203 3.69 20.41 -1.22
N SER A 204 2.75 19.84 -0.45
CA SER A 204 2.36 20.41 0.86
C SER A 204 3.44 20.17 1.91
N GLU A 205 3.30 20.80 3.07
CA GLU A 205 4.17 20.53 4.20
C GLU A 205 3.97 19.11 4.73
N TYR A 206 2.72 18.62 4.76
CA TYR A 206 2.41 17.23 5.04
C TYR A 206 3.17 16.25 4.12
N ASP A 207 3.10 16.46 2.80
CA ASP A 207 3.76 15.60 1.82
C ASP A 207 5.28 15.62 2.00
N HIS A 208 5.83 16.78 2.34
CA HIS A 208 7.25 16.92 2.63
C HIS A 208 7.64 16.14 3.89
N MET A 209 6.88 16.27 4.98
CA MET A 209 7.12 15.51 6.22
C MET A 209 7.02 14.01 5.98
N MET A 210 5.97 13.52 5.31
CA MET A 210 5.82 12.10 4.96
C MET A 210 7.02 11.58 4.15
N LEU A 211 7.55 12.37 3.22
CA LEU A 211 8.77 12.01 2.48
C LEU A 211 10.02 12.00 3.37
N GLN A 212 10.14 12.94 4.32
CA GLN A 212 11.26 12.93 5.28
C GLN A 212 11.18 11.70 6.21
N LEU A 213 9.99 11.30 6.66
CA LEU A 213 9.78 10.08 7.44
C LEU A 213 10.16 8.85 6.60
N HIS A 214 9.62 8.72 5.39
CA HIS A 214 9.95 7.62 4.47
C HIS A 214 11.47 7.49 4.24
N ASP A 215 12.14 8.58 3.85
CA ASP A 215 13.58 8.56 3.59
C ASP A 215 14.40 8.38 4.88
N GLY A 216 13.94 8.94 6.00
CA GLY A 216 14.58 8.79 7.31
C GLY A 216 14.56 7.33 7.79
N MET A 217 13.40 6.67 7.71
CA MET A 217 13.24 5.27 8.05
C MET A 217 14.12 4.38 7.17
N LYS A 218 14.10 4.58 5.84
CA LYS A 218 14.92 3.79 4.91
C LYS A 218 16.42 4.07 5.05
N GLY A 219 16.81 5.26 5.51
CA GLY A 219 18.21 5.67 5.67
C GLY A 219 18.85 5.23 6.99
N ASP A 220 18.07 5.08 8.06
CA ASP A 220 18.55 4.75 9.40
C ASP A 220 18.68 3.23 9.58
N MET A 221 19.90 2.69 9.43
CA MET A 221 20.15 1.25 9.53
C MET A 221 19.98 0.72 10.97
N GLN A 222 20.21 1.55 11.99
CA GLN A 222 19.97 1.15 13.38
C GLN A 222 18.48 0.95 13.60
N TYR A 223 17.65 1.89 13.10
CA TYR A 223 16.20 1.74 13.11
C TYR A 223 15.74 0.48 12.37
N GLN A 224 16.32 0.18 11.20
CA GLN A 224 15.95 -1.02 10.43
C GLN A 224 16.18 -2.34 11.20
N GLN A 225 17.15 -2.36 12.11
CA GLN A 225 17.52 -3.53 12.90
C GLN A 225 16.74 -3.59 14.22
N ASP A 226 16.69 -2.48 14.95
CA ASP A 226 16.25 -2.46 16.35
C ASP A 226 14.79 -2.04 16.55
N ALA A 227 14.16 -1.42 15.55
CA ALA A 227 12.77 -1.01 15.68
C ALA A 227 11.89 -2.22 15.97
N GLN A 228 10.88 -2.01 16.81
CA GLN A 228 9.89 -3.04 17.09
C GLN A 228 9.21 -3.42 15.77
N GLN A 229 9.32 -4.70 15.42
CA GLN A 229 8.78 -5.23 14.17
C GLN A 229 8.50 -6.72 14.31
N VAL A 230 7.53 -7.20 13.53
CA VAL A 230 7.20 -8.62 13.40
C VAL A 230 7.41 -9.06 11.96
N THR A 231 8.06 -10.21 11.78
CA THR A 231 8.14 -10.88 10.48
C THR A 231 6.82 -11.61 10.24
N MET A 232 6.09 -11.22 9.21
CA MET A 232 4.79 -11.76 8.85
C MET A 232 4.85 -12.47 7.48
N PRO A 233 4.84 -13.81 7.45
CA PRO A 233 4.72 -14.56 6.20
C PRO A 233 3.25 -14.63 5.77
N PHE A 234 2.81 -13.74 4.89
CA PHE A 234 1.46 -13.83 4.30
C PHE A 234 1.39 -15.05 3.38
N ALA A 235 0.61 -16.06 3.79
CA ALA A 235 0.51 -17.33 3.09
C ALA A 235 0.02 -17.17 1.64
N ALA A 236 0.37 -18.10 0.76
CA ALA A 236 -0.28 -18.18 -0.56
C ALA A 236 -1.79 -18.43 -0.39
N GLY A 237 -2.61 -17.78 -1.21
CA GLY A 237 -4.06 -17.84 -1.08
C GLY A 237 -4.63 -17.00 0.07
N SER A 238 -3.86 -16.04 0.59
CA SER A 238 -4.33 -15.10 1.61
C SER A 238 -4.50 -13.68 1.08
N VAL A 239 -5.22 -12.88 1.85
CA VAL A 239 -5.43 -11.44 1.62
C VAL A 239 -5.00 -10.65 2.85
N TRP A 240 -4.52 -9.44 2.66
CA TRP A 240 -4.35 -8.50 3.75
C TRP A 240 -4.69 -7.07 3.32
N ILE A 241 -5.14 -6.27 4.28
CA ILE A 241 -5.57 -4.88 4.08
C ILE A 241 -4.84 -4.00 5.07
N CYS A 242 -4.30 -2.88 4.59
CA CYS A 242 -3.77 -1.84 5.45
C CYS A 242 -3.84 -0.46 4.80
N PHE A 243 -3.80 0.56 5.63
CA PHE A 243 -3.43 1.89 5.19
C PHE A 243 -1.90 1.98 5.09
N SER A 244 -1.36 1.91 3.87
CA SER A 244 0.09 1.79 3.66
C SER A 244 0.85 3.09 3.93
N ASP A 245 0.14 4.22 4.02
CA ASP A 245 0.66 5.52 4.47
C ASP A 245 0.80 5.62 6.00
N GLN A 246 0.30 4.64 6.76
CA GLN A 246 0.33 4.63 8.22
C GLN A 246 0.98 3.36 8.77
N ALA A 247 0.64 2.19 8.22
CA ALA A 247 1.24 0.92 8.61
C ALA A 247 2.71 0.88 8.17
N SER A 248 3.64 0.85 9.14
CA SER A 248 5.06 0.69 8.85
C SER A 248 5.30 -0.72 8.29
N HIS A 249 5.86 -0.81 7.09
CA HIS A 249 6.04 -2.11 6.43
C HIS A 249 7.32 -2.20 5.59
N ALA A 250 7.79 -3.43 5.38
CA ALA A 250 8.82 -3.78 4.41
C ALA A 250 8.49 -5.13 3.77
N VAL A 251 8.84 -5.32 2.49
CA VAL A 251 8.62 -6.57 1.77
C VAL A 251 9.95 -7.28 1.60
N MET A 252 10.16 -8.41 2.27
CA MET A 252 11.44 -9.12 2.31
C MET A 252 11.61 -10.11 1.15
N SER A 253 10.55 -10.84 0.83
CA SER A 253 10.56 -11.89 -0.19
C SER A 253 9.17 -12.15 -0.78
N GLY A 254 9.15 -12.91 -1.88
CA GLY A 254 7.95 -13.48 -2.47
C GLY A 254 7.66 -12.99 -3.89
N GLN A 255 6.74 -13.68 -4.54
CA GLN A 255 6.42 -13.54 -5.95
C GLN A 255 4.90 -13.64 -6.18
N TYR A 256 4.41 -13.15 -7.31
CA TYR A 256 2.99 -13.23 -7.72
C TYR A 256 2.04 -12.61 -6.69
N MET A 257 1.96 -11.28 -6.71
CA MET A 257 1.09 -10.51 -5.84
C MET A 257 0.21 -9.57 -6.66
N MET A 258 -1.05 -9.44 -6.29
CA MET A 258 -1.92 -8.37 -6.78
C MET A 258 -2.25 -7.38 -5.68
N GLU A 259 -2.50 -6.13 -6.07
CA GLU A 259 -2.76 -5.03 -5.15
C GLU A 259 -3.80 -4.07 -5.75
N GLN A 260 -4.82 -3.73 -4.97
CA GLN A 260 -5.77 -2.68 -5.28
C GLN A 260 -5.50 -1.49 -4.35
N THR A 261 -5.15 -0.33 -4.92
CA THR A 261 -5.05 0.93 -4.16
C THR A 261 -6.38 1.69 -4.22
N LEU A 262 -6.79 2.21 -3.07
CA LEU A 262 -7.95 3.07 -2.90
C LEU A 262 -7.51 4.32 -2.15
N HIS A 263 -8.01 5.47 -2.59
CA HIS A 263 -7.75 6.74 -1.94
C HIS A 263 -8.97 7.21 -1.17
N LEU A 264 -8.75 7.79 0.01
CA LEU A 264 -9.82 8.28 0.89
C LEU A 264 -9.41 9.63 1.47
N ALA A 265 -10.29 10.63 1.38
CA ALA A 265 -10.06 11.91 2.04
C ALA A 265 -10.06 11.71 3.58
N PRO A 266 -9.11 12.28 4.34
CA PRO A 266 -8.96 11.97 5.76
C PRO A 266 -10.18 12.36 6.60
N GLU A 267 -11.00 13.32 6.14
CA GLU A 267 -12.23 13.75 6.81
C GLU A 267 -13.36 12.71 6.69
N GLN A 268 -13.26 11.80 5.72
CA GLN A 268 -14.25 10.75 5.47
C GLN A 268 -14.00 9.48 6.29
N GLN A 269 -12.87 9.41 7.00
CA GLN A 269 -12.55 8.35 7.95
C GLN A 269 -13.61 8.20 9.04
N TYR A 270 -13.72 7.02 9.67
CA TYR A 270 -14.55 6.86 10.85
C TYR A 270 -14.00 7.70 12.01
N ASP A 271 -12.68 7.67 12.20
CA ASP A 271 -11.93 8.56 13.07
C ASP A 271 -10.87 9.37 12.29
N PRO A 272 -11.17 10.61 11.87
CA PRO A 272 -10.20 11.49 11.22
C PRO A 272 -8.94 11.79 12.04
N GLN A 273 -9.00 11.69 13.38
CA GLN A 273 -7.84 11.97 14.26
C GLN A 273 -6.79 10.87 14.22
N SER A 274 -7.17 9.67 13.78
CA SER A 274 -6.25 8.54 13.55
C SER A 274 -5.35 8.73 12.32
N SER A 275 -5.68 9.67 11.43
CA SER A 275 -4.96 9.87 10.18
C SER A 275 -3.51 10.33 10.39
N PRO A 276 -2.56 9.93 9.52
CA PRO A 276 -1.22 10.52 9.50
C PRO A 276 -1.25 12.05 9.45
N LEU A 277 -2.17 12.65 8.68
CA LEU A 277 -2.33 14.10 8.61
C LEU A 277 -2.65 14.71 9.98
N ALA A 278 -3.64 14.17 10.69
CA ALA A 278 -4.03 14.68 12.01
C ALA A 278 -2.92 14.45 13.06
N ILE A 279 -2.29 13.28 13.05
CA ILE A 279 -1.17 12.96 13.95
C ILE A 279 -0.01 13.93 13.71
N LEU A 280 0.42 14.12 12.47
CA LEU A 280 1.51 15.04 12.13
C LEU A 280 1.15 16.49 12.46
N THR A 281 -0.08 16.92 12.16
CA THR A 281 -0.59 18.27 12.49
C THR A 281 -0.52 18.53 14.00
N ARG A 282 -0.93 17.56 14.82
CA ARG A 282 -0.86 17.65 16.28
C ARG A 282 0.58 17.69 16.78
N LEU A 283 1.48 16.90 16.20
CA LEU A 283 2.90 16.89 16.58
C LEU A 283 3.64 18.17 16.13
N ALA A 284 3.23 18.77 15.01
CA ALA A 284 3.80 20.00 14.48
C ALA A 284 3.20 21.28 15.11
N GLY A 285 1.99 21.18 15.68
CA GLY A 285 1.29 22.29 16.34
C GLY A 285 0.62 23.31 15.41
N HIS A 286 0.51 23.02 14.11
CA HIS A 286 -0.11 23.90 13.11
C HIS A 286 -0.61 23.10 11.88
N PRO A 287 -1.55 23.65 11.09
CA PRO A 287 -2.06 22.97 9.88
C PRO A 287 -0.96 22.73 8.83
N LEU A 288 -0.96 21.53 8.23
CA LEU A 288 0.08 21.07 7.28
C LEU A 288 -0.35 21.07 5.80
N VAL A 289 -1.61 21.37 5.53
CA VAL A 289 -2.25 21.42 4.20
C VAL A 289 -3.02 22.73 4.05
#